data_AF-A0ABD1NZP2-F1
#
_entry.id   AF-A0ABD1NZP2-F1
#
_cell.length_a   1.000
_cell.length_b   1.000
_cell.length_c   1.000
_cell.angle_alpha   90.00
_cell.angle_beta   90.00
_cell.angle_gamma   90.00
#
_symmetry.space_group_name_H-M   'P 1'
#
loop_
_entity.id
_entity.type
_entity.pdbx_description
1 polymer ?
#
loop_
_entity_poly.entity_id
_entity_poly.type
_entity_poly.pdbx_seq_one_letter_code
_entity_poly.pdbx_strand_id
1 'polypeptide(L)'
;MEPEISTLSDSQLRERTSALQERARNVDSLDSLLPEAFAVVREASRRVLGLRPFDVQLIGGMVLHKGEIAEMKTGEGKTLVAILPAFLNALAGKGVHVVTVNDYLARRDCEWVGQVPRFLD
;
A
#
# COMPACT_ATOMS: atom_id res chain seq x y z
N MET A 1 -9.96 8.82 9.31
CA MET A 1 -8.54 8.65 8.97
C MET A 1 -8.13 9.46 7.75
N GLU A 2 -8.78 9.31 6.60
CA GLU A 2 -8.37 10.05 5.38
C GLU A 2 -8.31 11.59 5.52
N PRO A 3 -9.29 12.28 6.15
CA PRO A 3 -9.21 13.73 6.35
C PRO A 3 -8.03 14.19 7.21
N GLU A 4 -7.53 13.32 8.09
CA GLU A 4 -6.38 13.62 8.94
C GLU A 4 -5.08 13.46 8.12
N ILE A 5 -4.94 12.32 7.44
CA ILE A 5 -3.75 11.99 6.64
C ILE A 5 -3.56 12.97 5.47
N SER A 6 -4.65 13.46 4.86
CA SER A 6 -4.57 14.39 3.73
C SER A 6 -4.01 15.77 4.10
N THR A 7 -4.01 16.14 5.39
CA THR A 7 -3.47 17.42 5.87
C THR A 7 -1.97 17.37 6.15
N LEU A 8 -1.37 16.18 6.19
CA LEU A 8 0.05 15.99 6.47
C LEU A 8 0.91 16.51 5.32
N SER A 9 2.08 17.09 5.63
CA SER A 9 3.13 17.32 4.64
C SER A 9 3.73 16.00 4.14
N ASP A 10 4.51 16.06 3.06
CA ASP A 10 5.24 14.89 2.56
C ASP A 10 6.22 14.33 3.60
N SER A 11 6.87 15.21 4.37
CA SER A 11 7.76 14.80 5.46
C SER A 11 6.98 14.10 6.59
N GLN A 12 5.82 14.63 6.96
CA GLN A 12 4.97 14.03 7.98
C GLN A 12 4.40 12.67 7.56
N LEU A 13 4.12 12.45 6.26
CA LEU A 13 3.74 11.14 5.74
C LEU A 13 4.87 10.11 5.86
N ARG A 14 6.12 10.50 5.60
CA ARG A 14 7.29 9.63 5.82
C ARG A 14 7.49 9.34 7.30
N GLU A 15 7.38 10.35 8.17
CA GLU A 15 7.44 10.17 9.63
C GLU A 15 6.36 9.20 10.14
N ARG A 16 5.13 9.26 9.59
CA ARG A 16 4.07 8.28 9.88
C ARG A 16 4.46 6.88 9.46
N THR A 17 5.13 6.73 8.31
CA THR A 17 5.65 5.44 7.85
C THR A 17 6.69 4.89 8.83
N SER A 18 7.64 5.71 9.29
CA SER A 18 8.62 5.31 10.31
C SER A 18 7.95 4.85 11.61
N ALA A 19 6.95 5.59 12.10
CA ALA A 19 6.18 5.21 13.29
C ALA A 19 5.41 3.89 13.11
N LEU A 20 4.86 3.65 11.91
CA LEU A 20 4.21 2.38 11.57
C LEU A 20 5.22 1.22 11.53
N GLN A 21 6.42 1.41 10.99
CA GLN A 21 7.47 0.40 10.97
C GLN A 21 7.92 0.02 12.40
N GLU A 22 8.07 0.98 13.30
CA GLU A 22 8.41 0.74 14.70
C GLU A 22 7.31 -0.08 15.41
N ARG A 23 6.04 0.27 15.19
CA ARG A 23 4.90 -0.47 15.74
C ARG A 23 4.80 -1.88 15.17
N ALA A 24 5.01 -2.04 13.85
CA ALA A 24 4.92 -3.32 13.15
C ALA A 24 5.88 -4.39 13.70
N ARG A 25 7.00 -3.97 14.31
CA ARG A 25 7.97 -4.89 14.94
C ARG A 25 7.50 -5.43 16.30
N ASN A 26 6.51 -4.78 16.93
CA ASN A 26 6.10 -5.04 18.31
C ASN A 26 4.65 -5.53 18.44
N VAL A 27 3.96 -5.78 17.32
CA VAL A 27 2.57 -6.25 17.32
C VAL A 27 2.48 -7.73 16.97
N ASP A 28 1.52 -8.43 17.57
CA ASP A 28 1.21 -9.82 17.22
C ASP A 28 0.57 -9.94 15.83
N SER A 29 -0.16 -8.91 15.39
CA SER A 29 -0.80 -8.84 14.07
C SER A 29 -0.75 -7.43 13.47
N LEU A 30 -0.45 -7.37 12.17
CA LEU A 30 -0.47 -6.16 11.35
C LEU A 30 -1.90 -5.65 11.07
N ASP A 31 -2.94 -6.44 11.36
CA ASP A 31 -4.34 -6.03 11.16
C ASP A 31 -4.68 -4.75 11.93
N SER A 32 -4.07 -4.58 13.10
CA SER A 32 -4.21 -3.39 13.93
C SER A 32 -3.66 -2.10 13.27
N LEU A 33 -2.75 -2.25 12.31
CA LEU A 33 -2.11 -1.15 11.57
C LEU A 33 -2.77 -0.91 10.21
N LEU A 34 -3.61 -1.83 9.74
CA LEU A 34 -4.19 -1.82 8.40
C LEU A 34 -4.90 -0.49 8.07
N PRO A 35 -5.80 0.06 8.91
CA PRO A 35 -6.52 1.28 8.57
C PRO A 35 -5.60 2.49 8.34
N GLU A 36 -4.56 2.61 9.17
CA GLU A 36 -3.58 3.69 9.09
C GLU A 36 -2.66 3.53 7.89
N ALA A 37 -2.09 2.32 7.72
CA ALA A 37 -1.21 2.01 6.60
C ALA A 37 -1.92 2.22 5.25
N PHE A 38 -3.17 1.77 5.13
CA PHE A 38 -3.93 1.93 3.89
C PHE A 38 -4.27 3.41 3.62
N ALA A 39 -4.52 4.20 4.65
CA ALA A 39 -4.74 5.64 4.51
C ALA A 39 -3.46 6.37 4.04
N VAL A 40 -2.30 6.01 4.59
CA VAL A 40 -0.99 6.54 4.17
C VAL A 40 -0.71 6.20 2.70
N VAL A 41 -0.90 4.94 2.29
CA VAL A 41 -0.70 4.51 0.89
C VAL A 41 -1.69 5.19 -0.05
N ARG A 42 -2.97 5.31 0.34
CA ARG A 42 -3.99 6.02 -0.45
C ARG A 42 -3.58 7.46 -0.71
N GLU A 43 -3.11 8.16 0.31
CA GLU A 43 -2.67 9.55 0.17
C GLU A 43 -1.39 9.68 -0.65
N ALA A 44 -0.40 8.82 -0.44
CA ALA A 44 0.82 8.80 -1.23
C ALA A 44 0.54 8.50 -2.72
N SER A 45 -0.34 7.54 -3.00
CA SER A 45 -0.80 7.26 -4.37
C SER A 45 -1.47 8.47 -5.01
N ARG A 46 -2.30 9.19 -4.24
CA ARG A 46 -2.95 10.42 -4.73
C ARG A 46 -1.92 11.49 -5.10
N ARG A 47 -0.88 11.69 -4.29
CA ARG A 47 0.17 12.70 -4.52
C ARG A 47 1.09 12.35 -5.69
N VAL A 48 1.53 11.10 -5.73
CA VAL A 48 2.61 10.65 -6.63
C VAL A 48 2.06 10.22 -7.99
N LEU A 49 0.92 9.51 -8.00
CA LEU A 49 0.35 8.95 -9.22
C LEU A 49 -0.88 9.72 -9.72
N GLY A 50 -1.42 10.65 -8.93
CA GLY A 50 -2.72 11.26 -9.21
C GLY A 50 -3.89 10.29 -9.07
N LEU A 51 -3.67 9.09 -8.52
CA LEU A 51 -4.66 8.04 -8.38
C LEU A 51 -5.02 7.86 -6.91
N ARG A 52 -6.28 8.10 -6.56
CA ARG A 52 -6.82 7.82 -5.23
C ARG A 52 -7.49 6.44 -5.25
N PRO A 53 -6.93 5.42 -4.56
CA PRO A 53 -7.58 4.11 -4.47
C PRO A 53 -9.06 4.19 -4.08
N PHE A 54 -9.93 3.59 -4.88
CA PHE A 54 -11.37 3.49 -4.60
C PHE A 54 -11.65 2.51 -3.45
N ASP A 55 -12.87 2.55 -2.92
CA ASP A 55 -13.22 1.73 -1.75
C ASP A 55 -13.18 0.23 -2.09
N VAL A 56 -13.62 -0.16 -3.29
CA VAL A 56 -13.49 -1.55 -3.78
C VAL A 56 -12.03 -2.01 -3.87
N GLN A 57 -11.10 -1.09 -4.14
CA GLN A 57 -9.68 -1.39 -4.20
C GLN A 57 -9.09 -1.58 -2.79
N LEU A 58 -9.58 -0.81 -1.80
CA LEU A 58 -9.22 -1.06 -0.40
C LEU A 58 -9.72 -2.43 0.06
N ILE A 59 -10.95 -2.80 -0.30
CA ILE A 59 -11.51 -4.12 0.03
C ILE A 59 -10.64 -5.22 -0.61
N GLY A 60 -10.28 -5.08 -1.89
CA GLY A 60 -9.35 -6.01 -2.54
C GLY A 60 -8.00 -6.12 -1.82
N GLY A 61 -7.44 -4.99 -1.37
CA GLY A 61 -6.21 -4.97 -0.58
C GLY A 61 -6.35 -5.69 0.77
N MET A 62 -7.49 -5.54 1.46
CA MET A 62 -7.78 -6.24 2.71
C MET A 62 -7.90 -7.75 2.50
N VAL A 63 -8.54 -8.18 1.42
CA VAL A 63 -8.65 -9.61 1.05
C VAL A 63 -7.28 -10.20 0.78
N LEU A 64 -6.43 -9.52 0.00
CA LEU A 64 -5.05 -9.96 -0.25
C LEU A 64 -4.22 -10.03 1.03
N HIS A 65 -4.34 -9.04 1.92
CA HIS A 65 -3.66 -9.04 3.21
C HIS A 65 -4.04 -10.24 4.09
N LYS A 66 -5.31 -10.66 4.05
CA LYS A 66 -5.80 -11.86 4.74
C LYS A 66 -5.30 -13.19 4.14
N GLY A 67 -4.56 -13.14 3.04
CA GLY A 67 -4.09 -14.35 2.34
C GLY A 67 -5.15 -15.01 1.46
N GLU A 68 -6.21 -14.27 1.10
CA GLU A 68 -7.30 -14.74 0.25
C GLU A 68 -7.15 -14.24 -1.21
N ILE A 69 -7.98 -14.77 -2.11
CA ILE A 69 -8.01 -14.37 -3.52
C ILE A 69 -8.97 -13.19 -3.71
N ALA A 70 -8.43 -12.02 -4.03
CA ALA A 70 -9.24 -10.87 -4.44
C ALA A 70 -9.66 -10.99 -5.93
N GLU A 71 -10.85 -11.52 -6.18
CA GLU A 71 -11.43 -11.52 -7.52
C GLU A 71 -11.89 -10.10 -7.90
N MET A 72 -11.26 -9.55 -8.94
CA MET A 72 -11.56 -8.23 -9.48
C MET A 72 -11.64 -8.33 -11.00
N LYS A 73 -12.51 -7.55 -11.63
CA LYS A 73 -12.61 -7.50 -13.10
C LYS A 73 -11.42 -6.75 -13.71
N THR A 74 -11.15 -7.01 -14.99
CA THR A 74 -10.18 -6.22 -15.76
C THR A 74 -10.61 -4.76 -15.77
N GLY A 75 -9.67 -3.84 -15.51
CA GLY A 75 -9.95 -2.41 -15.41
C GLY A 75 -10.20 -1.90 -13.99
N GLU A 76 -10.39 -2.76 -12.99
CA GLU A 76 -10.60 -2.35 -11.59
C GLU A 76 -9.32 -1.94 -10.86
N GLY A 77 -8.18 -1.87 -11.56
CA GLY A 77 -6.91 -1.37 -11.02
C GLY A 77 -6.18 -2.34 -10.08
N LYS A 78 -6.17 -3.63 -10.40
CA LYS A 78 -5.44 -4.69 -9.65
C LYS A 78 -4.00 -4.32 -9.30
N THR A 79 -3.29 -3.67 -10.22
CA THR A 79 -1.91 -3.23 -10.00
C THR A 79 -1.80 -2.20 -8.87
N LEU A 80 -2.75 -1.25 -8.78
CA LEU A 80 -2.80 -0.29 -7.68
C LEU A 80 -3.28 -0.95 -6.37
N VAL A 81 -4.10 -1.99 -6.45
CA VAL A 81 -4.54 -2.73 -5.25
C VAL A 81 -3.36 -3.42 -4.58
N ALA A 82 -2.43 -3.99 -5.36
CA ALA A 82 -1.30 -4.75 -4.84
C ALA A 82 -0.36 -3.95 -3.92
N ILE A 83 -0.24 -2.62 -4.10
CA ILE A 83 0.64 -1.80 -3.26
C ILE A 83 0.13 -1.63 -1.82
N LEU A 84 -1.19 -1.72 -1.60
CA LEU A 84 -1.81 -1.56 -0.28
C LEU A 84 -1.34 -2.65 0.71
N PRO A 85 -1.56 -3.96 0.44
CA PRO A 85 -1.09 -5.01 1.32
C PRO A 85 0.44 -5.16 1.24
N ALA A 86 1.07 -4.86 0.10
CA ALA A 86 2.52 -4.96 0.00
C ALA A 86 3.23 -3.97 0.94
N PHE A 87 2.75 -2.72 1.01
CA PHE A 87 3.26 -1.74 1.96
C PHE A 87 3.05 -2.19 3.41
N LEU A 88 1.81 -2.57 3.78
CA LEU A 88 1.48 -3.02 5.14
C LEU A 88 2.38 -4.18 5.60
N ASN A 89 2.52 -5.21 4.77
CA ASN A 89 3.32 -6.39 5.12
C ASN A 89 4.83 -6.11 5.12
N ALA A 90 5.31 -5.17 4.30
CA ALA A 90 6.71 -4.76 4.29
C ALA A 90 7.12 -4.02 5.57
N LEU A 91 6.20 -3.41 6.32
CA LEU A 91 6.49 -2.72 7.59
C LEU A 91 7.17 -3.61 8.63
N ALA A 92 6.94 -4.93 8.57
CA ALA A 92 7.60 -5.91 9.44
C ALA A 92 9.08 -6.16 9.11
N GLY A 93 9.62 -5.54 8.05
CA GLY A 93 11.03 -5.63 7.66
C GLY A 93 11.45 -6.95 7.00
N LYS A 94 10.48 -7.77 6.58
CA LYS A 94 10.73 -9.10 5.96
C LYS A 94 10.73 -9.07 4.43
N GLY A 95 10.42 -7.93 3.82
CA GLY A 95 10.17 -7.81 2.39
C GLY A 95 8.83 -8.41 1.97
N VAL A 96 8.39 -8.08 0.74
CA VAL A 96 7.19 -8.63 0.11
C VAL A 96 7.49 -8.91 -1.36
N HIS A 97 7.02 -10.06 -1.85
CA HIS A 97 7.15 -10.43 -3.25
C HIS A 97 5.83 -10.21 -3.98
N VAL A 98 5.83 -9.37 -5.01
CA VAL A 98 4.73 -9.21 -5.95
C VAL A 98 5.11 -9.93 -7.25
N VAL A 99 4.42 -11.05 -7.53
CA VAL A 99 4.71 -11.91 -8.68
C VAL A 99 3.71 -11.64 -9.80
N THR A 100 4.22 -11.54 -11.02
CA THR A 100 3.40 -11.39 -12.24
C THR A 100 3.88 -12.34 -13.33
N VAL A 101 3.15 -12.42 -14.43
CA VAL A 101 3.32 -13.49 -15.44
C VAL A 101 4.54 -13.33 -16.34
N ASN A 102 5.20 -12.16 -16.34
CA ASN A 102 6.41 -11.91 -17.13
C ASN A 102 7.21 -10.68 -16.63
N ASP A 103 8.45 -10.59 -17.09
CA ASP A 103 9.39 -9.51 -16.72
C ASP A 103 8.94 -8.12 -17.15
N TYR A 104 8.23 -8.04 -18.28
CA TYR A 104 7.71 -6.76 -18.77
C TYR A 104 6.71 -6.15 -17.77
N LEU A 105 5.73 -6.93 -17.32
CA LEU A 105 4.76 -6.49 -16.33
C LEU A 105 5.43 -6.20 -14.99
N ALA A 106 6.42 -7.01 -14.60
CA ALA A 106 7.15 -6.80 -13.35
C ALA A 106 7.89 -5.46 -13.35
N ARG A 107 8.59 -5.15 -14.45
CA ARG A 107 9.30 -3.88 -14.63
C ARG A 107 8.33 -2.70 -14.67
N ARG A 108 7.28 -2.79 -15.50
CA ARG A 108 6.25 -1.76 -15.64
C ARG A 108 5.62 -1.43 -14.29
N ASP A 109 5.23 -2.44 -13.51
CA ASP A 109 4.55 -2.24 -12.24
C ASP A 109 5.52 -1.66 -11.18
N CYS A 110 6.78 -2.09 -11.17
CA CYS A 110 7.83 -1.52 -10.32
C CYS A 110 8.12 -0.04 -10.64
N GLU A 111 8.17 0.33 -11.93
CA GLU A 111 8.41 1.70 -12.37
C GLU A 111 7.19 2.60 -12.11
N TRP A 112 5.98 2.06 -12.28
CA TRP A 112 4.75 2.82 -12.12
C TRP A 112 4.31 2.90 -10.65
N VAL A 113 3.74 1.82 -10.10
CA VAL A 113 3.17 1.86 -8.74
C VAL A 113 4.22 1.78 -7.64
N GLY A 114 5.44 1.33 -7.98
CA GLY A 114 6.57 1.37 -7.04
C GLY A 114 7.04 2.78 -6.66
N GLN A 115 6.57 3.84 -7.32
CA GLN A 115 6.86 5.22 -6.92
C GLN A 115 6.23 5.55 -5.56
N VAL A 116 5.13 4.89 -5.19
CA VAL A 116 4.41 5.12 -3.93
C VAL A 116 5.23 4.69 -2.71
N PRO A 117 5.72 3.43 -2.60
CA PRO A 117 6.59 3.05 -1.49
C PRO A 117 7.90 3.85 -1.49
N ARG A 118 8.51 4.14 -2.65
CA ARG A 118 9.72 4.98 -2.73
C ARG A 118 9.51 6.42 -2.24
N PHE A 119 8.29 6.94 -2.32
CA PHE A 119 7.94 8.25 -1.78
C PHE A 119 7.78 8.23 -0.26
N LEU A 120 7.41 7.08 0.30
CA LEU A 120 7.17 6.85 1.73
C LEU A 120 8.41 6.40 2.51
N ASP A 121 9.43 5.91 1.80
CA ASP A 121 10.81 5.76 2.32
C ASP A 121 11.44 7.12 2.64
#